data_AF-A0A4R0MT19-F1
#
_entry.id   AF-A0A4R0MT19-F1
#
_cell.length_a   1.000
_cell.length_b   1.000
_cell.length_c   1.000
_cell.angle_alpha   90.00
_cell.angle_beta   90.00
_cell.angle_gamma   90.00
#
_symmetry.space_group_name_H-M   'P 1'
#
loop_
_entity.id
_entity.type
_entity.pdbx_description
1 polymer ?
#
loop_
_entity_poly.entity_id
_entity_poly.type
_entity_poly.pdbx_seq_one_letter_code
_entity_poly.pdbx_strand_id
1 'polypeptide(L)'
;MFKNDLSYAKQRVMCHSNRLPTMTLNQTFKNYSLNDGRIAKFDFEFNAKELNIELEIRKRIIKEKFEPCKILLTFSNVKLFDIMEDFPTDGQYSDITILEVEDNSIYASFDPYSNSGLPNEQDNWIVRAGSLSILEI
;
A
#
# COMPACT_ATOMS: atom_id res chain seq x y z
N MET A 1 9.37 50.79 -44.63
CA MET A 1 8.62 49.57 -45.01
C MET A 1 9.17 48.44 -44.14
N PHE A 2 8.31 47.75 -43.41
CA PHE A 2 8.56 46.66 -42.44
C PHE A 2 9.48 45.55 -43.01
N LYS A 3 10.24 44.72 -42.26
CA LYS A 3 9.95 43.97 -41.02
C LYS A 3 11.24 43.54 -40.29
N ASN A 4 11.10 43.38 -38.97
CA ASN A 4 11.91 42.56 -38.08
C ASN A 4 12.00 41.09 -38.55
N ASP A 5 13.07 40.39 -38.17
CA ASP A 5 12.93 39.13 -37.40
C ASP A 5 14.27 38.71 -36.78
N LEU A 6 14.38 38.95 -35.47
CA LEU A 6 15.28 38.28 -34.55
C LEU A 6 14.62 36.95 -34.15
N SER A 7 15.31 35.81 -34.31
CA SER A 7 14.95 34.60 -33.57
C SER A 7 16.19 33.95 -32.96
N TYR A 8 16.42 34.31 -31.70
CA TYR A 8 17.06 33.47 -30.71
C TYR A 8 16.10 32.34 -30.35
N ALA A 9 16.54 31.08 -30.40
CA ALA A 9 15.91 30.01 -29.64
C ALA A 9 16.95 28.99 -29.20
N LYS A 10 17.48 29.20 -27.98
CA LYS A 10 18.09 28.16 -27.15
C LYS A 10 17.08 27.04 -26.98
N GLN A 11 17.29 25.90 -27.61
CA GLN A 11 16.48 24.72 -27.34
C GLN A 11 16.95 24.10 -26.02
N ARG A 12 16.08 24.24 -25.02
CA ARG A 12 16.24 23.72 -23.65
C ARG A 12 16.47 22.21 -23.68
N VAL A 13 17.53 21.77 -23.01
CA VAL A 13 17.67 20.39 -22.51
C VAL A 13 16.58 20.19 -21.45
N MET A 14 15.49 19.51 -21.82
CA MET A 14 14.52 19.04 -20.85
C MET A 14 15.06 17.76 -20.21
N CYS A 15 15.52 17.88 -18.97
CA CYS A 15 15.77 16.73 -18.11
C CYS A 15 14.47 15.95 -17.97
N HIS A 16 14.36 14.82 -18.66
CA HIS A 16 13.30 13.85 -18.42
C HIS A 16 13.60 13.24 -17.06
N SER A 17 12.88 13.73 -16.05
CA SER A 17 12.78 13.06 -14.76
C SER A 17 12.22 11.66 -15.01
N ASN A 18 13.09 10.64 -14.97
CA ASN A 18 12.70 9.23 -14.92
C ASN A 18 12.01 8.95 -13.57
N ARG A 19 10.81 9.48 -13.37
CA ARG A 19 9.88 8.90 -12.39
C ARG A 19 9.30 7.67 -13.05
N LEU A 20 9.65 6.50 -12.52
CA LEU A 20 8.94 5.26 -12.81
C LEU A 20 7.43 5.53 -12.65
N PRO A 21 6.57 5.01 -13.53
CA PRO A 21 5.13 5.19 -13.37
C PRO A 21 4.72 4.64 -12.01
N THR A 22 4.30 5.53 -11.11
CA THR A 22 3.71 5.17 -9.83
C THR A 22 2.39 4.46 -10.13
N MET A 23 2.35 3.14 -9.94
CA MET A 23 1.09 2.40 -9.97
C MET A 23 0.22 2.90 -8.82
N THR A 24 -1.07 3.05 -9.07
CA THR A 24 -2.00 3.35 -7.98
C THR A 24 -2.10 2.13 -7.07
N LEU A 25 -2.41 2.34 -5.79
CA LEU A 25 -2.55 1.26 -4.81
C LEU A 25 -3.53 0.17 -5.30
N ASN A 26 -4.66 0.59 -5.88
CA ASN A 26 -5.66 -0.29 -6.49
C ASN A 26 -5.11 -1.12 -7.67
N GLN A 27 -4.20 -0.56 -8.48
CA GLN A 27 -3.54 -1.31 -9.54
C GLN A 27 -2.55 -2.33 -8.98
N THR A 28 -1.85 -1.95 -7.90
CA THR A 28 -0.86 -2.80 -7.26
C THR A 28 -1.52 -4.04 -6.64
N PHE A 29 -2.69 -3.88 -6.01
CA PHE A 29 -3.43 -5.00 -5.41
C PHE A 29 -4.34 -5.78 -6.38
N LYS A 30 -4.49 -5.36 -7.64
CA LYS A 30 -5.42 -5.99 -8.60
C LYS A 30 -5.14 -7.48 -8.84
N ASN A 31 -3.89 -7.89 -8.70
CA ASN A 31 -3.45 -9.27 -8.90
C ASN A 31 -3.42 -10.08 -7.60
N TYR A 32 -3.89 -9.54 -6.48
CA TYR A 32 -3.87 -10.20 -5.18
C TYR A 32 -5.29 -10.39 -4.66
N SER A 33 -5.48 -11.44 -3.86
CA SER A 33 -6.66 -11.64 -3.04
C SER A 33 -6.26 -11.37 -1.61
N LEU A 34 -6.71 -10.23 -1.10
CA LEU A 34 -6.55 -9.81 0.29
C LEU A 34 -7.59 -10.43 1.23
N ASN A 35 -8.64 -11.03 0.66
CA ASN A 35 -9.63 -11.82 1.38
C ASN A 35 -9.01 -13.19 1.71
N ASP A 36 -9.06 -13.56 2.98
CA ASP A 36 -8.41 -14.74 3.58
C ASP A 36 -6.87 -14.64 3.69
N GLY A 37 -6.35 -13.45 4.01
CA GLY A 37 -4.94 -13.25 4.31
C GLY A 37 -4.56 -13.72 5.72
N ARG A 38 -3.26 -13.95 5.93
CA ARG A 38 -2.68 -14.19 7.26
C ARG A 38 -1.45 -13.31 7.46
N ILE A 39 -1.35 -12.66 8.62
CA ILE A 39 -0.11 -12.04 9.06
C ILE A 39 0.84 -13.14 9.51
N ALA A 40 1.94 -13.32 8.78
CA ALA A 40 3.00 -14.26 9.16
C ALA A 40 3.94 -13.64 10.20
N LYS A 41 4.25 -12.36 10.04
CA LYS A 41 5.19 -11.62 10.89
C LYS A 41 4.94 -10.13 10.77
N PHE A 42 5.22 -9.39 11.83
CA PHE A 42 5.39 -7.95 11.75
C PHE A 42 6.63 -7.52 12.55
N ASP A 43 7.21 -6.38 12.17
CA ASP A 43 8.36 -5.77 12.82
C ASP A 43 8.25 -4.24 12.73
N PHE A 44 8.45 -3.55 13.87
CA PHE A 44 8.32 -2.10 13.94
C PHE A 44 9.63 -1.46 14.39
N GLU A 45 10.25 -0.69 13.49
CA GLU A 45 11.44 0.10 13.76
C GLU A 45 11.01 1.50 14.22
N PHE A 46 10.91 1.69 15.54
CA PHE A 46 10.39 2.94 16.14
C PHE A 46 11.15 4.20 15.68
N ASN A 47 12.48 4.10 15.59
CA ASN A 47 13.33 5.25 15.21
C ASN A 47 13.15 5.65 13.74
N ALA A 48 13.00 4.66 12.86
CA ALA A 48 12.74 4.89 11.44
C ALA A 48 11.26 5.21 11.15
N LYS A 49 10.37 4.98 12.13
CA LYS A 49 8.91 5.00 11.94
C LYS A 49 8.51 4.12 10.76
N GLU A 50 9.06 2.92 10.74
CA GLU A 50 8.86 1.95 9.68
C GLU A 50 8.20 0.70 10.26
N LEU A 51 7.13 0.24 9.62
CA LEU A 51 6.44 -0.99 9.97
C LEU A 51 6.52 -1.95 8.79
N ASN A 52 7.06 -3.12 9.05
CA ASN A 52 7.20 -4.20 8.09
C ASN A 52 6.19 -5.30 8.45
N ILE A 53 5.35 -5.72 7.51
CA ILE A 53 4.34 -6.78 7.71
C ILE A 53 4.50 -7.80 6.59
N GLU A 54 4.82 -9.03 6.97
CA GLU A 54 4.80 -10.18 6.07
C GLU A 54 3.40 -10.79 6.08
N LEU A 55 2.80 -10.86 4.89
CA LEU A 55 1.49 -11.46 4.68
C LEU A 55 1.61 -12.72 3.83
N GLU A 56 0.88 -13.76 4.24
CA GLU A 56 0.56 -14.91 3.40
C GLU A 56 -0.82 -14.67 2.79
N ILE A 57 -0.86 -14.48 1.46
CA ILE A 57 -2.07 -14.17 0.69
C ILE A 57 -2.14 -15.06 -0.56
N ARG A 58 -3.10 -14.77 -1.43
CA ARG A 58 -3.24 -15.45 -2.72
C ARG A 58 -2.98 -14.48 -3.88
N LYS A 59 -2.19 -14.89 -4.86
CA LYS A 59 -1.93 -14.13 -6.09
C LYS A 59 -2.71 -14.74 -7.25
N ARG A 60 -3.36 -13.89 -8.04
CA ARG A 60 -4.09 -14.26 -9.26
C ARG A 60 -3.11 -14.43 -10.41
N ILE A 61 -3.09 -15.62 -11.01
CA ILE A 61 -2.17 -15.95 -12.13
C ILE A 61 -2.88 -15.85 -13.47
N ILE A 62 -4.13 -16.30 -13.51
CA ILE A 62 -5.04 -16.15 -14.64
C ILE A 62 -6.44 -15.89 -14.09
N LYS A 63 -7.42 -15.62 -14.96
CA LYS A 63 -8.81 -15.47 -14.55
C LYS A 63 -9.23 -16.70 -13.71
N GLU A 64 -9.69 -16.44 -12.49
CA GLU A 64 -10.19 -17.43 -11.52
C GLU A 64 -9.17 -18.43 -10.95
N LYS A 65 -7.87 -18.34 -11.30
CA LYS A 65 -6.82 -19.18 -10.69
C LYS A 65 -5.93 -18.37 -9.77
N PHE A 66 -5.78 -18.86 -8.55
CA PHE A 66 -4.94 -18.28 -7.51
C PHE A 66 -3.87 -19.26 -7.04
N GLU A 67 -2.74 -18.73 -6.58
CA GLU A 67 -1.68 -19.49 -5.91
C GLU A 67 -1.28 -18.81 -4.59
N PRO A 68 -0.77 -19.58 -3.60
CA PRO A 68 -0.19 -18.99 -2.39
C PRO A 68 0.97 -18.05 -2.74
N CYS A 69 1.02 -16.90 -2.08
CA CYS A 69 2.04 -15.88 -2.30
C CYS A 69 2.36 -15.22 -0.95
N LYS A 70 3.63 -14.86 -0.75
CA LYS A 70 4.04 -14.03 0.38
C LYS A 70 4.39 -12.64 -0.13
N ILE A 71 3.90 -11.63 0.58
CA ILE A 71 4.28 -10.24 0.33
C ILE A 71 4.79 -9.59 1.61
N LEU A 72 5.81 -8.77 1.47
CA LEU A 72 6.26 -7.82 2.47
C LEU A 72 5.64 -6.46 2.16
N LEU A 73 4.86 -5.97 3.12
CA LEU A 73 4.38 -4.60 3.16
C LEU A 73 5.35 -3.77 4.01
N THR A 74 5.91 -2.70 3.44
CA THR A 74 6.74 -1.75 4.19
C THR A 74 6.04 -0.40 4.23
N PHE A 75 5.56 -0.03 5.42
CA PHE A 75 4.95 1.24 5.70
C PHE A 75 6.00 2.21 6.24
N SER A 76 6.22 3.34 5.56
CA SER A 76 7.18 4.35 5.98
C SER A 76 6.49 5.61 6.51
N ASN A 77 7.14 6.31 7.43
CA ASN A 77 6.56 7.47 8.13
C ASN A 77 5.26 7.09 8.84
N VAL A 78 5.27 5.99 9.59
CA VAL A 78 4.13 5.53 10.39
C VAL A 78 3.74 6.61 11.41
N LYS A 79 2.47 7.02 11.34
CA LYS A 79 1.83 8.00 12.24
C LYS A 79 1.02 7.31 13.33
N LEU A 80 0.43 6.16 13.00
CA LEU A 80 -0.39 5.35 13.89
C LEU A 80 -0.11 3.88 13.61
N PHE A 81 0.10 3.11 14.66
CA PHE A 81 0.03 1.66 14.66
C PHE A 81 -0.71 1.26 15.92
N ASP A 82 -1.91 0.70 15.75
CA ASP A 82 -2.81 0.35 16.85
C ASP A 82 -3.26 -1.10 16.72
N ILE A 83 -3.12 -1.84 17.81
CA ILE A 83 -3.53 -3.24 17.91
C ILE A 83 -4.44 -3.33 19.13
N MET A 84 -5.74 -3.41 18.88
CA MET A 84 -6.76 -3.55 19.92
C MET A 84 -7.23 -5.01 19.93
N GLU A 85 -6.38 -5.93 20.41
CA GLU A 85 -6.72 -7.35 20.40
C GLU A 85 -7.44 -7.80 21.68
N ASP A 86 -8.65 -8.36 21.52
CA ASP A 86 -9.40 -9.09 22.56
C ASP A 86 -9.80 -10.51 22.06
N PHE A 87 -9.04 -11.08 21.11
CA PHE A 87 -9.36 -12.35 20.43
C PHE A 87 -8.22 -13.39 20.46
N PRO A 88 -8.56 -14.70 20.35
CA PRO A 88 -7.58 -15.76 20.40
C PRO A 88 -6.83 -15.90 19.06
N THR A 89 -5.50 -15.98 19.15
CA THR A 89 -4.54 -15.97 18.04
C THR A 89 -4.49 -17.28 17.22
N ASP A 90 -5.52 -18.13 17.32
CA ASP A 90 -5.51 -19.52 16.86
C ASP A 90 -6.46 -19.81 15.67
N GLY A 91 -7.19 -18.81 15.16
CA GLY A 91 -8.14 -18.96 14.05
C GLY A 91 -7.85 -18.05 12.86
N GLN A 92 -7.99 -18.60 11.66
CA GLN A 92 -7.63 -17.95 10.38
C GLN A 92 -8.57 -16.81 9.95
N TYR A 93 -8.00 -15.98 9.08
CA TYR A 93 -8.62 -15.07 8.09
C TYR A 93 -8.98 -13.67 8.56
N SER A 94 -7.93 -12.84 8.51
CA SER A 94 -8.02 -11.39 8.43
C SER A 94 -8.42 -11.00 7.01
N ASP A 95 -9.59 -10.41 6.83
CA ASP A 95 -9.80 -9.56 5.67
C ASP A 95 -8.82 -8.37 5.78
N ILE A 96 -8.25 -7.93 4.65
CA ILE A 96 -7.24 -6.86 4.66
C ILE A 96 -7.73 -5.72 3.79
N THR A 97 -7.91 -4.57 4.41
CA THR A 97 -8.27 -3.32 3.74
C THR A 97 -7.05 -2.42 3.68
N ILE A 98 -6.63 -2.01 2.48
CA ILE A 98 -5.56 -1.03 2.27
C ILE A 98 -6.05 -0.01 1.25
N LEU A 99 -6.01 1.27 1.61
CA LEU A 99 -6.45 2.36 0.74
C LEU A 99 -5.70 3.66 1.04
N GLU A 100 -5.67 4.55 0.04
CA GLU A 100 -5.23 5.93 0.20
C GLU A 100 -6.42 6.77 0.67
N VAL A 101 -6.24 7.53 1.76
CA VAL A 101 -7.27 8.41 2.34
C VAL A 101 -7.08 9.88 1.92
N GLU A 102 -8.03 10.74 2.27
CA GLU A 102 -8.11 12.14 1.79
C GLU A 102 -6.86 13.00 2.03
N ASP A 103 -6.02 12.68 3.02
CA ASP A 103 -4.75 13.39 3.30
C ASP A 103 -3.55 12.81 2.53
N ASN A 104 -3.78 11.98 1.51
CA ASN A 104 -2.77 11.20 0.77
C ASN A 104 -1.92 10.28 1.68
N SER A 105 -2.44 9.91 2.85
CA SER A 105 -1.83 8.88 3.68
C SER A 105 -2.38 7.50 3.34
N ILE A 106 -1.61 6.48 3.69
CA ILE A 106 -2.06 5.09 3.60
C ILE A 106 -2.78 4.73 4.88
N TYR A 107 -3.98 4.17 4.73
CA TYR A 107 -4.70 3.47 5.77
C TYR A 107 -4.66 1.97 5.48
N ALA A 108 -4.32 1.17 6.48
CA ALA A 108 -4.49 -0.28 6.44
C ALA A 108 -5.19 -0.79 7.70
N SER A 109 -6.12 -1.72 7.53
CA SER A 109 -6.68 -2.56 8.59
C SER A 109 -6.50 -4.02 8.19
N PHE A 110 -5.99 -4.82 9.12
CA PHE A 110 -5.80 -6.25 8.95
C PHE A 110 -6.86 -7.05 9.70
N ASP A 111 -7.96 -6.41 10.09
CA ASP A 111 -9.18 -7.03 10.59
C ASP A 111 -10.30 -5.97 10.56
N PRO A 112 -10.81 -5.65 9.35
CA PRO A 112 -11.76 -4.56 9.17
C PRO A 112 -13.15 -4.97 9.65
N TYR A 113 -13.79 -4.10 10.42
CA TYR A 113 -15.16 -4.29 10.85
C TYR A 113 -16.09 -4.37 9.63
N SER A 114 -16.90 -5.44 9.58
CA SER A 114 -17.91 -5.68 8.55
C SER A 114 -17.40 -5.74 7.10
N ASN A 115 -16.08 -5.80 6.88
CA ASN A 115 -15.47 -5.82 5.54
C ASN A 115 -15.91 -4.68 4.63
N SER A 116 -16.20 -3.51 5.20
CA SER A 116 -16.74 -2.37 4.47
C SER A 116 -15.75 -1.78 3.45
N GLY A 117 -14.46 -2.08 3.60
CA GLY A 117 -13.39 -1.50 2.79
C GLY A 117 -13.19 0.01 3.04
N LEU A 118 -13.78 0.54 4.10
CA LEU A 118 -13.67 1.93 4.54
C LEU A 118 -13.19 1.96 6.00
N PRO A 119 -12.44 3.01 6.41
CA PRO A 119 -12.04 3.15 7.80
C PRO A 119 -13.24 3.18 8.75
N ASN A 120 -13.17 2.37 9.80
CA ASN A 120 -14.16 2.27 10.87
C ASN A 120 -13.46 2.37 12.24
N GLU A 121 -14.17 2.88 13.24
CA GLU A 121 -13.65 2.98 14.62
C GLU A 121 -13.49 1.62 15.29
N GLN A 122 -14.17 0.59 14.78
CA GLN A 122 -14.12 -0.78 15.26
C GLN A 122 -13.12 -1.64 14.49
N ASP A 123 -12.41 -1.07 13.52
CA ASP A 123 -11.35 -1.77 12.81
C ASP A 123 -10.22 -2.13 13.78
N ASN A 124 -9.60 -3.28 13.55
CA ASN A 124 -8.48 -3.73 14.35
C ASN A 124 -7.22 -3.85 13.50
N TRP A 125 -6.07 -3.88 14.17
CA TRP A 125 -4.74 -3.88 13.56
C TRP A 125 -4.61 -2.74 12.54
N ILE A 126 -4.75 -1.51 13.02
CA ILE A 126 -4.78 -0.31 12.17
C ILE A 126 -3.37 0.25 11.98
N VAL A 127 -3.04 0.60 10.74
CA VAL A 127 -1.83 1.34 10.38
C VAL A 127 -2.21 2.62 9.63
N ARG A 128 -1.64 3.76 10.03
CA ARG A 128 -1.59 4.97 9.19
C ARG A 128 -0.15 5.36 8.90
N ALA A 129 0.18 5.53 7.63
CA ALA A 129 1.56 5.80 7.19
C ALA A 129 1.61 6.80 6.02
N GLY A 130 2.77 7.41 5.80
CA GLY A 130 2.96 8.34 4.69
C GLY A 130 3.10 7.63 3.33
N SER A 131 3.61 6.40 3.31
CA SER A 131 3.76 5.62 2.08
C SER A 131 3.76 4.13 2.37
N LEU A 132 3.45 3.34 1.34
CA LEU A 132 3.52 1.88 1.34
C LEU A 132 4.36 1.41 0.15
N SER A 133 5.26 0.46 0.38
CA SER A 133 5.87 -0.35 -0.66
C SER A 133 5.53 -1.83 -0.46
N ILE A 134 5.55 -2.58 -1.56
CA ILE A 134 5.12 -3.98 -1.62
C ILE A 134 6.18 -4.77 -2.36
N LEU A 135 6.63 -5.87 -1.76
CA LEU A 135 7.60 -6.79 -2.34
C LEU A 135 7.09 -8.22 -2.23
N GLU A 136 7.03 -8.97 -3.33
CA GLU A 136 6.83 -10.43 -3.27
C GLU A 136 8.11 -11.09 -2.75
N ILE A 137 7.99 -12.01 -1.78
CA ILE A 137 9.12 -12.67 -1.09
C ILE A 137 9.01 -14.20 -1.08
#